data_AF-A0A9N9PG18-F1
#
_entry.id   AF-A0A9N9PG18-F1
#
_cell.length_a   1.000
_cell.length_b   1.000
_cell.length_c   1.000
_cell.angle_alpha   90.00
_cell.angle_beta   90.00
_cell.angle_gamma   90.00
#
_symmetry.space_group_name_H-M   'P 1'
#
loop_
_entity.id
_entity.type
_entity.pdbx_description
1 polymer ?
#
loop_
_entity_poly.entity_id
_entity_poly.type
_entity_poly.pdbx_seq_one_letter_code
_entity_poly.pdbx_strand_id
1 'polypeptide(L)'
;VSNTANLYIQQYYKLISADIEQKTGQKPKQKKTKLNGVFVFGLQLEQISKIRDKWSSAKRCKPFEDLGNSMQLKRSKKFGNQILDLFEEQVLQTFNEEDKVLLEGLIFSVGARRFHINYRELNSKDTDLQKQAVVKAMDIGRVSRNTYRLLAAIGHDLPREWAVSAMQQQINYQMSIF
;
A
#
# COMPACT_ATOMS: atom_id res chain seq x y z
N VAL A 1 24.65 -6.40 28.73
CA VAL A 1 23.48 -5.63 28.23
C VAL A 1 23.39 -4.35 29.05
N SER A 2 24.22 -3.34 28.75
CA SER A 2 24.27 -2.10 29.56
C SER A 2 25.33 -1.12 29.03
N ASN A 3 25.15 -0.57 27.82
CA ASN A 3 26.04 0.52 27.36
C ASN A 3 25.33 1.64 26.60
N THR A 4 24.30 1.33 25.81
CA THR A 4 23.54 2.33 25.02
C THR A 4 22.64 3.23 25.85
N ALA A 5 21.95 2.71 26.88
CA ALA A 5 21.11 3.52 27.76
C ALA A 5 21.95 4.50 28.61
N ASN A 6 23.12 4.07 29.07
CA ASN A 6 24.06 4.94 29.78
C ASN A 6 24.66 6.01 28.86
N LEU A 7 24.96 5.67 27.60
CA LEU A 7 25.44 6.62 26.62
C LEU A 7 24.39 7.72 26.33
N TYR A 8 23.11 7.34 26.23
CA TYR A 8 22.01 8.29 26.04
C TYR A 8 21.91 9.27 27.22
N ILE A 9 21.96 8.76 28.45
CA ILE A 9 21.89 9.57 29.67
C ILE A 9 23.09 10.54 29.75
N GLN A 10 24.30 10.07 29.41
CA GLN A 10 25.48 10.93 29.43
C GLN A 10 25.47 12.01 28.34
N GLN A 11 25.03 11.67 27.12
CA GLN A 11 24.86 12.66 26.05
C GLN A 11 23.82 13.72 26.41
N TYR A 12 22.72 13.31 27.04
CA TYR A 12 21.67 14.22 27.52
C TYR A 12 22.20 15.23 28.55
N TYR A 13 22.93 14.78 29.58
CA TYR A 13 23.50 15.70 30.57
C TYR A 13 24.54 16.66 29.98
N LYS A 14 25.30 16.22 28.97
CA LYS A 14 26.26 17.07 28.24
C LYS A 14 25.56 18.18 27.47
N LEU A 15 24.46 17.88 26.79
CA LEU A 15 23.66 18.85 26.03
C LEU A 15 22.96 19.86 26.95
N ILE A 16 22.40 19.40 28.07
CA ILE A 16 21.77 20.29 29.06
C ILE A 16 22.77 21.26 29.68
N SER A 17 23.97 20.77 30.04
CA SER A 17 25.00 21.62 30.64
C SER A 17 25.43 22.73 29.67
N ALA A 18 25.57 22.41 28.38
CA ALA A 18 25.91 23.38 27.35
C ALA A 18 24.80 24.42 27.10
N ASP A 19 23.52 24.01 27.08
CA ASP A 19 22.37 24.92 26.89
C ASP A 19 22.19 25.87 28.09
N ILE A 20 22.42 25.38 29.32
CA ILE A 20 22.39 26.21 30.52
C ILE A 20 23.53 27.23 30.50
N GLU A 21 24.75 26.81 30.14
CA GLU A 21 25.91 27.71 30.04
C GLU A 21 25.71 28.80 28.97
N GLN A 22 25.12 28.48 27.82
CA GLN A 22 24.80 29.47 26.78
C GLN A 22 23.75 30.49 27.23
N LYS A 23 22.76 30.08 28.02
CA LYS A 23 21.65 30.95 28.46
C LYS A 23 21.98 31.80 29.69
N THR A 24 22.93 31.39 30.52
CA THR A 24 23.20 32.06 31.81
C THR A 24 24.64 32.53 31.99
N GLY A 25 25.57 32.17 31.09
CA GLY A 25 26.97 32.60 31.16
C GLY A 25 27.75 32.09 32.38
N GLN A 26 27.17 31.18 33.17
CA GLN A 26 27.78 30.63 34.39
C GLN A 26 27.69 29.11 34.41
N LYS A 27 28.77 28.45 34.85
CA LYS A 27 28.76 27.00 35.12
C LYS A 27 27.81 26.71 36.30
N PRO A 28 26.93 25.70 36.21
CA PRO A 28 25.92 25.46 37.24
C PRO A 28 26.57 25.05 38.57
N LYS A 29 26.50 25.91 39.59
CA LYS A 29 26.82 25.56 40.98
C LYS A 29 25.64 24.81 41.58
N GLN A 30 25.88 23.60 42.08
CA GLN A 30 24.87 22.76 42.72
C GLN A 30 24.32 23.42 43.99
N LYS A 31 23.19 24.14 43.87
CA LYS A 31 22.38 24.54 45.01
C LYS A 31 21.26 23.51 45.19
N LYS A 32 21.05 23.07 46.43
CA LYS A 32 20.03 22.10 46.84
C LYS A 32 18.64 22.76 46.85
N THR A 33 18.15 23.19 45.71
CA THR A 33 16.75 23.61 45.55
C THR A 33 15.94 22.38 45.11
N LYS A 34 14.80 22.11 45.74
CA LYS A 34 13.89 21.04 45.31
C LYS A 34 13.43 21.37 43.89
N LEU A 35 14.00 20.70 42.89
CA LEU A 35 13.60 20.80 41.50
C LEU A 35 12.13 20.39 41.39
N ASN A 36 11.28 21.30 40.91
CA ASN A 36 9.89 20.98 40.64
C ASN A 36 9.88 19.94 39.51
N GLY A 37 9.52 18.69 39.84
CA GLY A 37 9.56 17.56 38.92
C GLY A 37 8.79 17.84 37.63
N VAL A 38 7.70 18.60 37.69
CA VAL A 38 6.91 18.97 36.50
C VAL A 38 7.73 19.78 35.50
N PHE A 39 8.60 20.68 35.96
CA PHE A 39 9.45 21.46 35.06
C PHE A 39 10.59 20.62 34.48
N VAL A 40 11.18 19.72 35.27
CA VAL A 40 12.27 18.83 34.81
C VAL A 40 11.75 17.79 33.82
N PHE A 41 10.67 17.10 34.18
CA PHE A 41 10.08 16.07 33.33
C PHE A 41 9.28 16.68 32.17
N GLY A 42 8.66 17.85 32.34
CA GLY A 42 7.94 18.55 31.28
C GLY A 42 8.87 19.00 30.14
N LEU A 43 10.02 19.61 30.46
CA LEU A 43 11.05 19.93 29.45
C LEU A 43 11.60 18.68 28.77
N GLN A 44 11.79 17.59 29.53
CA GLN A 44 12.25 16.31 29.00
C GLN A 44 11.24 15.72 27.99
N LEU A 45 9.93 15.86 28.24
CA LEU A 45 8.88 15.40 27.31
C LEU A 45 8.85 16.20 26.02
N GLU A 46 9.06 17.52 26.08
CA GLU A 46 9.09 18.36 24.87
C GLU A 46 10.28 18.01 23.96
N GLN A 47 11.45 17.76 24.54
CA GLN A 47 12.63 17.31 23.81
C GLN A 47 12.45 15.89 23.23
N ILE A 48 11.85 14.98 24.00
CA ILE A 48 11.50 13.63 23.53
C ILE A 48 10.50 13.71 22.37
N SER A 49 9.50 14.61 22.42
CA SER A 49 8.57 14.82 21.31
C SER A 49 9.29 15.27 20.06
N LYS A 50 10.15 16.30 20.16
CA LYS A 50 10.94 16.82 19.01
C LYS A 50 11.83 15.75 18.38
N ILE A 51 12.44 14.88 19.18
CA ILE A 51 13.24 13.74 18.69
C ILE A 51 12.33 12.69 18.04
N ARG A 52 11.21 12.34 18.69
CA ARG A 52 10.25 11.37 18.17
C ARG A 52 9.67 11.81 16.82
N ASP A 53 9.34 13.09 16.67
CA ASP A 53 8.76 13.63 15.45
C ASP A 53 9.80 13.59 14.32
N LYS A 54 11.04 14.00 14.60
CA LYS A 54 12.19 13.91 13.68
C LYS A 54 12.52 12.46 13.28
N TRP A 55 12.35 11.50 14.18
CA TRP A 55 12.55 10.07 13.90
C TRP A 55 11.34 9.43 13.21
N SER A 56 10.12 9.96 13.42
CA SER A 56 8.90 9.48 12.76
C SER A 56 8.89 9.82 11.27
N SER A 57 9.46 10.97 10.88
CA SER A 57 9.70 11.33 9.48
C SER A 57 10.64 10.35 8.77
N ALA A 58 11.43 9.57 9.53
CA ALA A 58 12.33 8.55 9.03
C ALA A 58 11.77 7.12 9.15
N LYS A 59 10.46 6.94 9.35
CA LYS A 59 9.82 5.61 9.36
C LYS A 59 9.80 5.06 7.93
N ARG A 60 10.98 4.62 7.45
CA ARG A 60 11.18 4.01 6.14
C ARG A 60 10.28 2.78 6.08
N CYS A 61 9.41 2.76 5.09
CA CYS A 61 8.65 1.56 4.77
C CYS A 61 9.63 0.39 4.65
N LYS A 62 9.34 -0.73 5.31
CA LYS A 62 10.11 -1.97 5.10
C LYS A 62 10.23 -2.25 3.59
N PRO A 63 11.39 -2.72 3.11
CA PRO A 63 11.53 -3.18 1.74
C PRO A 63 10.37 -4.11 1.35
N PHE A 64 9.94 -4.03 0.09
CA PHE A 64 8.75 -4.74 -0.36
C PHE A 64 8.90 -6.27 -0.25
N GLU A 65 10.11 -6.77 -0.50
CA GLU A 65 10.45 -8.20 -0.43
C GLU A 65 10.38 -8.76 1.00
N ASP A 66 10.64 -7.91 2.01
CA ASP A 66 10.58 -8.28 3.43
C ASP A 66 9.14 -8.33 3.99
N LEU A 67 8.14 -8.00 3.17
CA LEU A 67 6.74 -8.00 3.57
C LEU A 67 6.09 -9.36 3.31
N GLY A 68 5.21 -9.77 4.22
CA GLY A 68 4.28 -10.87 3.95
C GLY A 68 3.33 -10.53 2.80
N ASN A 69 2.86 -11.56 2.07
CA ASN A 69 1.98 -11.43 0.90
C ASN A 69 0.76 -10.51 1.14
N SER A 70 0.11 -10.62 2.30
CA SER A 70 -1.03 -9.78 2.66
C SER A 70 -0.65 -8.29 2.74
N MET A 71 0.53 -7.99 3.30
CA MET A 71 1.00 -6.61 3.43
C MET A 71 1.46 -6.04 2.09
N GLN A 72 2.10 -6.86 1.25
CA GLN A 72 2.41 -6.50 -0.13
C GLN A 72 1.14 -6.11 -0.88
N LEU A 73 0.09 -6.94 -0.81
CA LEU A 73 -1.20 -6.65 -1.46
C LEU A 73 -1.83 -5.36 -0.94
N LYS A 74 -1.87 -5.17 0.40
CA LYS A 74 -2.41 -3.93 1.00
C LYS A 74 -1.65 -2.69 0.54
N ARG A 75 -0.32 -2.78 0.45
CA ARG A 75 0.52 -1.66 0.01
C ARG A 75 0.31 -1.36 -1.47
N SER A 76 0.29 -2.38 -2.32
CA SER A 76 0.01 -2.24 -3.75
C SER A 76 -1.38 -1.65 -4.01
N LYS A 77 -2.41 -2.11 -3.26
CA LYS A 77 -3.76 -1.53 -3.32
C LYS A 77 -3.76 -0.06 -2.90
N LYS A 78 -3.09 0.27 -1.79
CA LYS A 78 -2.96 1.66 -1.34
C LYS A 78 -2.32 2.55 -2.41
N PHE A 79 -1.24 2.07 -3.04
CA PHE A 79 -0.57 2.78 -4.13
C PHE A 79 -1.52 2.98 -5.32
N GLY A 80 -2.25 1.95 -5.73
CA GLY A 80 -3.25 2.07 -6.80
C GLY A 80 -4.33 3.10 -6.50
N ASN A 81 -4.86 3.14 -5.27
CA ASN A 81 -5.85 4.15 -4.90
C ASN A 81 -5.25 5.57 -5.00
N GLN A 82 -4.02 5.77 -4.52
CA GLN A 82 -3.35 7.07 -4.61
C GLN A 82 -3.15 7.53 -6.06
N ILE A 83 -2.83 6.60 -6.97
CA ILE A 83 -2.71 6.92 -8.40
C ILE A 83 -4.06 7.27 -9.01
N LEU A 84 -5.14 6.61 -8.58
CA LEU A 84 -6.50 6.94 -9.03
C LEU A 84 -6.89 8.35 -8.58
N ASP A 85 -6.67 8.68 -7.31
CA ASP A 85 -6.97 10.02 -6.77
C ASP A 85 -6.21 11.11 -7.56
N LEU A 86 -4.91 10.89 -7.80
CA LEU A 86 -4.09 11.80 -8.60
C LEU A 86 -4.55 11.91 -10.06
N PHE A 87 -4.98 10.79 -10.65
CA PHE A 87 -5.50 10.80 -12.01
C PHE A 87 -6.76 11.66 -12.11
N GLU A 88 -7.70 11.49 -11.19
CA GLU A 88 -8.94 12.29 -11.15
C GLU A 88 -8.65 13.78 -10.99
N GLU A 89 -7.71 14.15 -10.13
CA GLU A 89 -7.25 15.54 -9.98
C GLU A 89 -6.66 16.10 -11.29
N GLN A 90 -5.87 15.31 -12.00
CA GLN A 90 -5.24 15.73 -13.25
C GLN A 90 -6.23 15.81 -14.41
N VAL A 91 -7.25 14.96 -14.43
CA VAL A 91 -8.30 15.00 -15.44
C VAL A 91 -9.02 16.34 -15.41
N LEU A 92 -9.40 16.81 -14.21
CA LEU A 92 -10.07 18.11 -14.03
C LEU A 92 -9.22 19.30 -14.49
N GLN A 93 -7.89 19.17 -14.46
CA GLN A 93 -6.97 20.25 -14.85
C GLN A 93 -6.65 20.25 -16.35
N THR A 94 -6.81 19.12 -17.03
CA THR A 94 -6.27 18.91 -18.39
C THR A 94 -7.36 18.77 -19.45
N PHE A 95 -8.47 18.11 -19.11
CA PHE A 95 -9.54 17.80 -20.05
C PHE A 95 -10.78 18.64 -19.76
N ASN A 96 -11.67 18.80 -20.76
CA ASN A 96 -12.94 19.47 -20.53
C ASN A 96 -13.89 18.57 -19.75
N GLU A 97 -14.87 19.16 -19.07
CA GLU A 97 -15.89 18.40 -18.33
C GLU A 97 -16.77 17.53 -19.24
N GLU A 98 -16.86 17.87 -20.53
CA GLU A 98 -17.58 17.08 -21.53
C GLU A 98 -16.78 15.85 -22.00
N ASP A 99 -15.46 15.84 -21.79
CA ASP A 99 -14.59 14.75 -22.20
C ASP A 99 -14.70 13.58 -21.21
N LYS A 100 -15.15 12.42 -21.71
CA LYS A 100 -15.24 11.20 -20.89
C LYS A 100 -13.86 10.55 -20.73
N VAL A 101 -13.11 11.00 -19.73
CA VAL A 101 -11.79 10.46 -19.39
C VAL A 101 -11.88 9.52 -18.20
N LEU A 102 -11.34 8.31 -18.33
CA LEU A 102 -11.44 7.25 -17.33
C LEU A 102 -10.12 6.46 -17.23
N LEU A 103 -9.71 6.13 -15.99
CA LEU A 103 -8.63 5.19 -15.74
C LEU A 103 -9.21 3.78 -15.64
N GLU A 104 -9.02 2.96 -16.67
CA GLU A 104 -9.64 1.63 -16.73
C GLU A 104 -8.96 0.60 -15.82
N GLY A 105 -7.63 0.69 -15.71
CA GLY A 105 -6.82 -0.19 -14.90
C GLY A 105 -5.39 0.31 -14.77
N LEU A 106 -4.63 -0.29 -13.86
CA LEU A 106 -3.24 0.02 -13.57
C LEU A 106 -2.44 -1.28 -13.48
N ILE A 107 -1.39 -1.36 -14.31
CA ILE A 107 -0.43 -2.46 -14.28
C ILE A 107 0.93 -1.91 -13.86
N PHE A 108 1.51 -2.48 -12.81
CA PHE A 108 2.84 -2.10 -12.33
C PHE A 108 3.55 -3.29 -11.69
N SER A 109 4.87 -3.18 -11.55
CA SER A 109 5.68 -4.22 -10.91
C SER A 109 6.45 -3.65 -9.73
N VAL A 110 6.62 -4.47 -8.69
CA VAL A 110 7.51 -4.19 -7.56
C VAL A 110 8.38 -5.43 -7.34
N GLY A 111 9.68 -5.28 -7.62
CA GLY A 111 10.59 -6.42 -7.73
C GLY A 111 10.12 -7.40 -8.81
N ALA A 112 10.06 -8.69 -8.48
CA ALA A 112 9.60 -9.74 -9.39
C ALA A 112 8.06 -9.89 -9.48
N ARG A 113 7.29 -9.13 -8.69
CA ARG A 113 5.82 -9.26 -8.66
C ARG A 113 5.15 -8.20 -9.52
N ARG A 114 4.25 -8.66 -10.40
CA ARG A 114 3.38 -7.81 -11.22
C ARG A 114 2.00 -7.71 -10.56
N PHE A 115 1.47 -6.49 -10.48
CA PHE A 115 0.15 -6.19 -9.97
C PHE A 115 -0.73 -5.70 -11.11
N HIS A 116 -1.96 -6.18 -11.13
CA HIS A 116 -3.01 -5.68 -11.99
C HIS A 116 -4.17 -5.18 -11.13
N ILE A 117 -4.49 -3.90 -11.25
CA ILE A 117 -5.61 -3.27 -10.57
C ILE A 117 -6.60 -2.86 -11.65
N ASN A 118 -7.81 -3.40 -11.58
CA ASN A 118 -8.91 -2.99 -12.44
C ASN A 118 -9.78 -2.02 -11.66
N TYR A 119 -9.97 -0.80 -12.18
CA TYR A 119 -10.87 0.19 -11.59
C TYR A 119 -12.26 0.11 -12.19
N ARG A 120 -12.38 -0.42 -13.41
CA ARG A 120 -13.68 -0.67 -14.03
C ARG A 120 -14.38 -1.81 -13.29
N GLU A 121 -15.57 -1.53 -12.79
CA GLU A 121 -16.55 -2.57 -12.49
C GLU A 121 -17.07 -3.09 -13.83
N LEU A 122 -16.68 -4.32 -14.21
CA LEU A 122 -17.22 -4.91 -15.42
C LEU A 122 -18.72 -5.09 -15.24
N ASN A 123 -19.52 -4.59 -16.18
CA ASN A 123 -20.95 -4.92 -16.24
C ASN A 123 -21.09 -6.45 -16.22
N SER A 124 -22.01 -6.97 -15.42
CA SER A 124 -22.27 -8.41 -15.33
C SER A 124 -22.46 -9.04 -16.72
N LYS A 125 -23.19 -8.34 -17.61
CA LYS A 125 -23.40 -8.71 -19.01
C LYS A 125 -22.11 -8.82 -19.82
N ASP A 126 -21.18 -7.89 -19.66
CA ASP A 126 -19.90 -7.91 -20.38
C ASP A 126 -19.03 -9.06 -19.89
N THR A 127 -19.05 -9.35 -18.58
CA THR A 127 -18.34 -10.52 -18.03
C THR A 127 -18.91 -11.83 -18.53
N ASP A 128 -20.24 -11.93 -18.69
CA ASP A 128 -20.89 -13.13 -19.17
C ASP A 128 -20.66 -13.33 -20.66
N LEU A 129 -20.72 -12.25 -21.46
CA LEU A 129 -20.35 -12.28 -22.86
C LEU A 129 -18.90 -12.75 -23.05
N GLN A 130 -17.98 -12.26 -22.22
CA GLN A 130 -16.59 -12.69 -22.24
C GLN A 130 -16.44 -14.19 -21.91
N LYS A 131 -17.13 -14.69 -20.88
CA LYS A 131 -17.14 -16.13 -20.54
C LYS A 131 -17.72 -16.96 -21.69
N GLN A 132 -18.83 -16.53 -22.29
CA GLN A 132 -19.44 -17.21 -23.44
C GLN A 132 -18.51 -17.25 -24.65
N ALA A 133 -17.83 -16.14 -24.95
CA ALA A 133 -16.85 -16.07 -26.03
C ALA A 133 -15.70 -17.06 -25.80
N VAL A 134 -15.23 -17.18 -24.55
CA VAL A 134 -14.21 -18.17 -24.18
C VAL A 134 -14.73 -19.59 -24.35
N VAL A 135 -15.93 -19.92 -23.85
CA VAL A 135 -16.52 -21.26 -24.02
C VAL A 135 -16.60 -21.60 -25.51
N LYS A 136 -17.11 -20.68 -26.33
CA LYS A 136 -17.18 -20.84 -27.78
C LYS A 136 -15.81 -21.06 -28.41
N ALA A 137 -14.80 -20.29 -28.01
CA ALA A 137 -13.44 -20.44 -28.50
C ALA A 137 -12.81 -21.78 -28.07
N MET A 138 -13.10 -22.25 -26.86
CA MET A 138 -12.66 -23.56 -26.37
C MET A 138 -13.29 -24.69 -27.19
N ASP A 139 -14.59 -24.61 -27.46
CA ASP A 139 -15.31 -25.62 -28.24
C ASP A 139 -14.81 -25.66 -29.69
N ILE A 140 -14.68 -24.50 -30.35
CA ILE A 140 -14.15 -24.39 -31.72
C ILE A 140 -12.69 -24.89 -31.79
N GLY A 141 -11.86 -24.46 -30.85
CA GLY A 141 -10.44 -24.79 -30.81
C GLY A 141 -10.12 -26.15 -30.21
N ARG A 142 -11.13 -26.91 -29.76
CA ARG A 142 -10.97 -28.17 -29.00
C ARG A 142 -10.00 -28.02 -27.82
N VAL A 143 -10.05 -26.87 -27.14
CA VAL A 143 -9.18 -26.57 -26.01
C VAL A 143 -9.70 -27.28 -24.77
N SER A 144 -8.89 -28.16 -24.18
CA SER A 144 -9.27 -28.83 -22.95
C SER A 144 -9.41 -27.83 -21.79
N ARG A 145 -10.28 -28.14 -20.83
CA ARG A 145 -10.42 -27.36 -19.58
C ARG A 145 -9.07 -27.14 -18.88
N ASN A 146 -8.22 -28.17 -18.82
CA ASN A 146 -6.90 -28.05 -18.20
C ASN A 146 -5.97 -27.10 -18.98
N THR A 147 -6.01 -27.17 -20.32
CA THR A 147 -5.26 -26.25 -21.18
C THR A 147 -5.70 -24.81 -20.95
N TYR A 148 -7.02 -24.55 -20.90
CA TYR A 148 -7.54 -23.22 -20.61
C TYR A 148 -7.13 -22.74 -19.21
N ARG A 149 -7.15 -23.62 -18.19
CA ARG A 149 -6.71 -23.29 -16.84
C ARG A 149 -5.27 -22.77 -16.80
N LEU A 150 -4.37 -23.37 -17.59
CA LEU A 150 -2.98 -22.90 -17.73
C LEU A 150 -2.90 -21.53 -18.40
N LEU A 151 -3.69 -21.32 -19.47
CA LEU A 151 -3.76 -20.01 -20.15
C LEU A 151 -4.29 -18.91 -19.23
N ALA A 152 -5.38 -19.18 -18.51
CA ALA A 152 -5.99 -18.25 -17.56
C ALA A 152 -5.14 -18.04 -16.29
N ALA A 153 -4.16 -18.89 -16.01
CA ALA A 153 -3.19 -18.64 -14.94
C ALA A 153 -2.18 -17.55 -15.33
N ILE A 154 -1.87 -17.44 -16.63
CA ILE A 154 -0.91 -16.47 -17.19
C ILE A 154 -1.62 -15.15 -17.53
N GLY A 155 -2.76 -15.23 -18.22
CA GLY A 155 -3.54 -14.06 -18.63
C GLY A 155 -4.45 -13.56 -17.50
N HIS A 156 -4.13 -12.40 -16.93
CA HIS A 156 -4.96 -11.79 -15.86
C HIS A 156 -6.31 -11.26 -16.37
N ASP A 157 -6.43 -11.00 -17.67
CA ASP A 157 -7.64 -10.49 -18.31
C ASP A 157 -8.61 -11.60 -18.70
N LEU A 158 -8.18 -12.86 -18.60
CA LEU A 158 -9.00 -14.02 -18.89
C LEU A 158 -9.86 -14.39 -17.68
N PRO A 159 -11.14 -14.75 -17.89
CA PRO A 159 -11.96 -15.27 -16.81
C PRO A 159 -11.34 -16.54 -16.23
N ARG A 160 -11.46 -16.72 -14.91
CA ARG A 160 -10.92 -17.92 -14.26
C ARG A 160 -11.66 -19.16 -14.74
N GLU A 161 -10.93 -20.26 -14.84
CA GLU A 161 -11.44 -21.52 -15.39
C GLU A 161 -12.77 -21.96 -14.76
N TRP A 162 -12.92 -21.82 -13.44
CA TRP A 162 -14.14 -22.24 -12.75
C TRP A 162 -15.36 -21.42 -13.21
N ALA A 163 -15.17 -20.14 -13.53
CA ALA A 163 -16.23 -19.26 -13.99
C ALA A 163 -16.64 -19.61 -15.43
N VAL A 164 -15.67 -19.97 -16.27
CA VAL A 164 -15.91 -20.44 -17.63
C VAL A 164 -16.61 -21.80 -17.61
N SER A 165 -16.19 -22.72 -16.73
CA SER A 165 -16.84 -24.02 -16.55
C SER A 165 -18.30 -23.87 -16.09
N ALA A 166 -18.59 -22.95 -15.18
CA ALA A 166 -19.96 -22.67 -14.75
C ALA A 166 -20.81 -22.11 -15.91
N MET A 167 -20.25 -21.21 -16.72
CA MET A 167 -20.92 -20.70 -17.93
C MET A 167 -21.19 -21.83 -18.94
N GLN A 168 -20.24 -22.73 -19.16
CA GLN A 168 -20.43 -23.87 -20.06
C GLN A 168 -21.55 -24.79 -19.59
N GLN A 169 -21.63 -25.08 -18.28
CA GLN A 169 -22.73 -25.84 -17.70
C GLN A 169 -24.09 -25.17 -17.92
N GLN A 170 -24.14 -23.84 -17.73
CA GLN A 170 -25.36 -23.07 -17.98
C GLN A 170 -25.79 -23.16 -19.44
N ILE A 171 -24.88 -22.98 -20.39
CA ILE A 171 -25.17 -23.10 -21.84
C ILE A 171 -25.69 -24.50 -22.18
N ASN A 172 -25.02 -25.54 -21.70
CA ASN A 172 -25.44 -26.93 -21.96
C ASN A 172 -26.82 -27.23 -21.37
N TYR A 173 -27.11 -26.72 -20.17
CA TYR A 173 -28.43 -26.83 -19.57
C TYR A 173 -29.49 -26.14 -20.41
N GLN A 174 -29.26 -24.90 -20.85
CA GLN A 174 -30.19 -24.19 -21.73
C GLN A 174 -30.41 -24.96 -23.04
N MET A 175 -29.35 -25.51 -23.66
CA MET A 175 -29.47 -26.31 -24.88
C MET A 175 -30.24 -27.61 -24.67
N SER A 176 -30.21 -28.21 -23.47
CA SER A 176 -30.95 -29.43 -23.15
C SER A 176 -32.46 -29.23 -22.92
N ILE A 177 -32.88 -27.97 -22.75
CA ILE A 177 -34.30 -27.60 -22.58
C ILE A 177 -34.99 -27.38 -23.94
N PHE A 178 -34.22 -27.13 -25.00
CA PHE A 178 -34.71 -27.02 -26.37
C PHE A 178 -34.82 -28.40 -27.04
#